data_AF-A0A6L7VYJ3-F1
#
_entry.id   AF-A0A6L7VYJ3-F1
#
_cell.length_a   1.000
_cell.length_b   1.000
_cell.length_c   1.000
_cell.angle_alpha   90.00
_cell.angle_beta   90.00
_cell.angle_gamma   90.00
#
_symmetry.space_group_name_H-M   'P 1'
#
loop_
_entity.id
_entity.type
_entity.pdbx_description
1 polymer ?
#
loop_
_entity_poly.entity_id
_entity_poly.type
_entity_poly.pdbx_seq_one_letter_code
_entity_poly.pdbx_strand_id
1 'polypeptide(L)'
;MKDAFAKEQKLLESCQVPFSFYQLVEDIWHPKSNIGSDPMNRLCTLMRKMKVKSFIREELELNEELLEEQDMAAERCKQKVNLTATRLTFFRSLPSPLKWNDPDKLLDDHLLGYAVIATLELPGDKYTTYLLESVVRPPSIWVRDTEDRISIEPITNYYVHNRRNFETHIGTKEKSRTFTLPGSFFAQQNNLTHVCAHAALRMAINSSDTVTSEKLTNRKINEILGIDFSSPEKYVGHIDSDPPRTKRGLGQQELEDVVSQLGGRTISADFVQDTSVEYDQFIYPFVESACPVILGIEGRDSRNEIINHVTRCVTLK
;
A
#
# COMPACT_ATOMS: atom_id res chain seq x y z
N MET A 1 -7.03 7.10 0.98
CA MET A 1 -6.42 8.44 1.04
C MET A 1 -7.52 9.46 1.13
N LYS A 2 -7.51 10.28 2.19
CA LYS A 2 -8.57 11.26 2.47
C LYS A 2 -8.48 12.44 1.48
N ASP A 3 -9.62 12.94 1.04
CA ASP A 3 -9.72 14.16 0.21
C ASP A 3 -8.92 14.13 -1.11
N ALA A 4 -8.67 12.93 -1.67
CA ALA A 4 -8.04 12.77 -2.97
C ALA A 4 -9.09 12.77 -4.09
N PHE A 5 -9.13 13.84 -4.87
CA PHE A 5 -10.06 14.03 -5.98
C PHE A 5 -9.36 13.90 -7.33
N ALA A 6 -10.11 13.50 -8.34
CA ALA A 6 -9.64 13.50 -9.72
C ALA A 6 -9.56 14.92 -10.27
N LYS A 7 -8.59 15.18 -11.14
CA LYS A 7 -8.49 16.44 -11.91
C LYS A 7 -9.66 16.63 -12.88
N GLU A 8 -10.24 15.53 -13.34
CA GLU A 8 -11.36 15.55 -14.29
C GLU A 8 -12.28 14.33 -14.11
N GLN A 9 -13.51 14.47 -14.61
CA GLN A 9 -14.50 13.41 -14.59
C GLN A 9 -14.13 12.32 -15.59
N LYS A 10 -13.99 11.08 -15.11
CA LYS A 10 -13.70 9.91 -15.94
C LYS A 10 -14.89 8.95 -15.99
N LEU A 11 -14.98 8.17 -17.06
CA LEU A 11 -15.98 7.11 -17.19
C LEU A 11 -15.39 5.78 -16.74
N LEU A 12 -16.26 4.80 -16.50
CA LEU A 12 -15.82 3.42 -16.30
C LEU A 12 -15.27 2.85 -17.61
N GLU A 13 -14.18 2.12 -17.50
CA GLU A 13 -13.57 1.35 -18.57
C GLU A 13 -13.93 -0.13 -18.39
N SER A 14 -14.25 -0.81 -19.49
CA SER A 14 -14.60 -2.24 -19.47
C SER A 14 -13.36 -3.11 -19.41
N CYS A 15 -13.36 -4.13 -18.54
CA CYS A 15 -12.33 -5.17 -18.50
C CYS A 15 -12.68 -6.37 -19.40
N GLN A 16 -13.71 -6.28 -20.22
CA GLN A 16 -14.06 -7.35 -21.16
C GLN A 16 -13.03 -7.42 -22.31
N VAL A 17 -12.89 -8.60 -22.91
CA VAL A 17 -12.01 -8.83 -24.08
C VAL A 17 -12.32 -7.77 -25.15
N PRO A 18 -11.31 -7.09 -25.73
CA PRO A 18 -9.88 -7.44 -25.74
C PRO A 18 -9.00 -6.81 -24.64
N PHE A 19 -9.56 -6.36 -23.50
CA PHE A 19 -8.80 -5.68 -22.45
C PHE A 19 -7.62 -6.52 -21.88
N SER A 20 -6.47 -5.87 -21.68
CA SER A 20 -5.26 -6.47 -21.09
C SER A 20 -4.81 -5.71 -19.85
N PHE A 21 -4.75 -6.41 -18.72
CA PHE A 21 -4.18 -5.84 -17.49
C PHE A 21 -2.68 -5.56 -17.60
N TYR A 22 -1.94 -6.29 -18.42
CA TYR A 22 -0.52 -6.02 -18.63
C TYR A 22 -0.32 -4.68 -19.32
N GLN A 23 -1.14 -4.39 -20.35
CA GLN A 23 -1.13 -3.09 -21.02
C GLN A 23 -1.49 -1.96 -20.04
N LEU A 24 -2.51 -2.16 -19.19
CA LEU A 24 -2.85 -1.18 -18.16
C LEU A 24 -1.67 -0.87 -17.23
N VAL A 25 -0.88 -1.88 -16.84
CA VAL A 25 0.33 -1.67 -16.03
C VAL A 25 1.39 -0.91 -16.81
N GLU A 26 1.65 -1.28 -18.07
CA GLU A 26 2.61 -0.58 -18.93
C GLU A 26 2.24 0.89 -19.19
N ASP A 27 0.95 1.19 -19.31
CA ASP A 27 0.44 2.54 -19.58
C ASP A 27 0.58 3.47 -18.36
N ILE A 28 0.58 2.93 -17.15
CA ILE A 28 0.57 3.70 -15.90
C ILE A 28 1.93 3.68 -15.22
N TRP A 29 2.67 2.58 -15.35
CA TRP A 29 3.98 2.44 -14.74
C TRP A 29 5.04 3.10 -15.62
N HIS A 30 5.73 4.12 -15.09
CA HIS A 30 6.68 4.86 -15.89
C HIS A 30 7.79 3.92 -16.43
N PRO A 31 8.08 3.91 -17.74
CA PRO A 31 8.98 2.93 -18.34
C PRO A 31 10.43 3.08 -17.88
N LYS A 32 10.82 4.28 -17.41
CA LYS A 32 12.13 4.56 -16.82
C LYS A 32 12.16 4.43 -15.29
N SER A 33 11.14 3.83 -14.67
CA SER A 33 11.12 3.71 -13.22
C SER A 33 12.26 2.81 -12.74
N ASN A 34 12.95 3.22 -11.68
CA ASN A 34 13.94 2.40 -10.97
C ASN A 34 13.32 1.33 -10.04
N ILE A 35 11.99 1.28 -9.94
CA ILE A 35 11.25 0.30 -9.13
C ILE A 35 10.41 -0.58 -10.03
N GLY A 36 10.45 -1.89 -9.78
CA GLY A 36 9.67 -2.89 -10.52
C GLY A 36 8.16 -2.78 -10.28
N SER A 37 7.38 -3.08 -11.32
CA SER A 37 5.92 -3.09 -11.32
C SER A 37 5.29 -4.38 -10.76
N ASP A 38 6.08 -5.28 -10.17
CA ASP A 38 5.60 -6.58 -9.65
C ASP A 38 4.40 -6.47 -8.71
N PRO A 39 4.36 -5.53 -7.74
CA PRO A 39 3.18 -5.37 -6.89
C PRO A 39 1.91 -5.01 -7.68
N MET A 40 2.06 -4.17 -8.72
CA MET A 40 0.95 -3.78 -9.57
C MET A 40 0.46 -4.95 -10.45
N ASN A 41 1.38 -5.75 -11.00
CA ASN A 41 1.04 -6.99 -11.71
C ASN A 41 0.28 -7.99 -10.83
N ARG A 42 0.70 -8.11 -9.56
CA ARG A 42 0.02 -8.96 -8.56
C ARG A 42 -1.38 -8.42 -8.24
N LEU A 43 -1.53 -7.11 -8.06
CA LEU A 43 -2.82 -6.46 -7.86
C LEU A 43 -3.76 -6.74 -9.03
N CYS A 44 -3.34 -6.49 -10.27
CA CYS A 44 -4.13 -6.77 -11.46
C CYS A 44 -4.51 -8.26 -11.57
N THR A 45 -3.58 -9.17 -11.26
CA THR A 45 -3.85 -10.61 -11.22
C THR A 45 -4.92 -10.95 -10.19
N LEU A 46 -4.86 -10.32 -9.01
CA LEU A 46 -5.87 -10.48 -7.97
C LEU A 46 -7.23 -9.93 -8.41
N MET A 47 -7.29 -8.72 -8.99
CA MET A 47 -8.53 -8.15 -9.52
C MET A 47 -9.18 -9.06 -10.56
N ARG A 48 -8.39 -9.65 -11.46
CA ARG A 48 -8.86 -10.64 -12.44
C ARG A 48 -9.43 -11.90 -11.77
N LYS A 49 -8.74 -12.44 -10.76
CA LYS A 49 -9.25 -13.59 -9.97
C LYS A 49 -10.56 -13.27 -9.24
N MET A 50 -10.74 -12.00 -8.85
CA MET A 50 -11.96 -11.49 -8.22
C MET A 50 -13.05 -11.11 -9.22
N LYS A 51 -12.87 -11.46 -10.50
CA LYS A 51 -13.82 -11.24 -11.60
C LYS A 51 -14.19 -9.76 -11.79
N VAL A 52 -13.20 -8.87 -11.68
CA VAL A 52 -13.34 -7.46 -12.07
C VAL A 52 -13.94 -7.37 -13.48
N LYS A 53 -14.91 -6.46 -13.65
CA LYS A 53 -15.58 -6.22 -14.94
C LYS A 53 -15.40 -4.80 -15.44
N SER A 54 -15.17 -3.84 -14.55
CA SER A 54 -14.83 -2.48 -14.92
C SER A 54 -13.84 -1.88 -13.94
N PHE A 55 -13.20 -0.80 -14.36
CA PHE A 55 -12.40 0.04 -13.49
C PHE A 55 -12.55 1.50 -13.91
N ILE A 56 -12.05 2.41 -13.09
CA ILE A 56 -11.88 3.82 -13.44
C ILE A 56 -10.42 4.20 -13.19
N ARG A 57 -9.86 4.98 -14.11
CA ARG A 57 -8.52 5.56 -14.02
C ARG A 57 -8.63 7.07 -13.87
N GLU A 58 -8.14 7.58 -12.76
CA GLU A 58 -8.22 9.00 -12.41
C GLU A 58 -6.83 9.56 -12.19
N GLU A 59 -6.49 10.65 -12.88
CA GLU A 59 -5.35 11.46 -12.45
C GLU A 59 -5.78 12.31 -11.27
N LEU A 60 -5.02 12.24 -10.18
CA LEU A 60 -5.37 12.91 -8.94
C LEU A 60 -4.82 14.33 -8.88
N GLU A 61 -5.57 15.22 -8.25
CA GLU A 61 -5.01 16.44 -7.65
C GLU A 61 -4.10 16.07 -6.47
N LEU A 62 -3.04 16.85 -6.26
CA LEU A 62 -2.14 16.62 -5.13
C LEU A 62 -2.82 17.09 -3.85
N ASN A 63 -3.30 16.14 -3.05
CA ASN A 63 -3.75 16.40 -1.69
C ASN A 63 -2.56 16.49 -0.73
N GLU A 64 -2.83 16.70 0.55
CA GLU A 64 -1.81 16.82 1.61
C GLU A 64 -0.80 15.67 1.62
N GLU A 65 -1.24 14.40 1.67
CA GLU A 65 -0.32 13.24 1.69
C GLU A 65 0.56 13.16 0.42
N LEU A 66 0.03 13.52 -0.76
CA LEU A 66 0.82 13.54 -1.99
C LEU A 66 1.81 14.71 -2.04
N LEU A 67 1.45 15.87 -1.50
CA LEU A 67 2.35 17.00 -1.34
C LEU A 67 3.48 16.67 -0.36
N GLU A 68 3.16 16.00 0.75
CA GLU A 68 4.17 15.52 1.70
C GLU A 68 5.21 14.59 1.03
N GLU A 69 4.76 13.65 0.19
CA GLU A 69 5.66 12.77 -0.58
C GLU A 69 6.56 13.56 -1.54
N GLN A 70 5.99 14.55 -2.23
CA GLN A 70 6.74 15.43 -3.11
C GLN A 70 7.79 16.25 -2.35
N ASP A 71 7.41 16.83 -1.21
CA ASP A 71 8.25 17.67 -0.38
C ASP A 71 9.40 16.86 0.24
N MET A 72 9.12 15.66 0.78
CA MET A 72 10.17 14.75 1.27
C MET A 72 11.17 14.41 0.17
N ALA A 73 10.70 14.14 -1.05
CA ALA A 73 11.58 13.82 -2.16
C ALA A 73 12.41 15.03 -2.59
N ALA A 74 11.83 16.23 -2.58
CA ALA A 74 12.53 17.47 -2.89
C ALA A 74 13.60 17.80 -1.84
N GLU A 75 13.27 17.67 -0.55
CA GLU A 75 14.21 17.78 0.58
C GLU A 75 15.37 16.80 0.40
N ARG A 76 15.05 15.53 0.12
CA ARG A 76 16.04 14.45 -0.05
C ARG A 76 16.98 14.68 -1.23
N CYS A 77 16.45 15.17 -2.35
CA CYS A 77 17.22 15.47 -3.56
C CYS A 77 17.90 16.84 -3.53
N LYS A 78 17.55 17.71 -2.56
CA LYS A 78 17.96 19.12 -2.48
C LYS A 78 17.65 19.90 -3.77
N GLN A 79 16.59 19.49 -4.45
CA GLN A 79 16.17 20.00 -5.76
C GLN A 79 14.66 19.86 -5.91
N LYS A 80 14.08 20.60 -6.86
CA LYS A 80 12.66 20.43 -7.18
C LYS A 80 12.40 19.04 -7.73
N VAL A 81 11.38 18.38 -7.21
CA VAL A 81 10.85 17.10 -7.67
C VAL A 81 9.40 17.30 -8.09
N ASN A 82 8.99 16.74 -9.22
CA ASN A 82 7.58 16.73 -9.61
C ASN A 82 6.95 15.41 -9.18
N LEU A 83 5.71 15.45 -8.71
CA LEU A 83 4.92 14.26 -8.42
C LEU A 83 3.66 14.26 -9.28
N THR A 84 3.37 13.10 -9.86
CA THR A 84 2.06 12.80 -10.45
C THR A 84 1.46 11.58 -9.77
N ALA A 85 0.14 11.53 -9.67
CA ALA A 85 -0.56 10.42 -9.04
C ALA A 85 -1.75 9.96 -9.90
N THR A 86 -1.88 8.64 -10.04
CA THR A 86 -3.00 7.99 -10.72
C THR A 86 -3.70 7.05 -9.75
N ARG A 87 -5.02 7.17 -9.62
CA ARG A 87 -5.86 6.20 -8.92
C ARG A 87 -6.52 5.25 -9.90
N LEU A 88 -6.48 3.97 -9.55
CA LEU A 88 -7.30 2.93 -10.16
C LEU A 88 -8.32 2.45 -9.15
N THR A 89 -9.59 2.40 -9.53
CA THR A 89 -10.66 1.84 -8.70
C THR A 89 -11.39 0.76 -9.46
N PHE A 90 -11.49 -0.44 -8.89
CA PHE A 90 -11.92 -1.65 -9.58
C PHE A 90 -13.30 -2.12 -9.10
N PHE A 91 -14.16 -2.48 -10.05
CA PHE A 91 -15.52 -2.93 -9.78
C PHE A 91 -15.82 -4.29 -10.41
N ARG A 92 -16.61 -5.09 -9.71
CA ARG A 92 -17.12 -6.37 -10.21
C ARG A 92 -18.30 -6.21 -11.16
N SER A 93 -18.96 -5.06 -11.16
CA SER A 93 -20.07 -4.74 -12.07
C SER A 93 -19.60 -3.96 -13.28
N LEU A 94 -20.40 -4.01 -14.33
CA LEU A 94 -20.25 -3.20 -15.53
C LEU A 94 -21.62 -2.55 -15.79
N PRO A 95 -21.94 -1.42 -15.12
CA PRO A 95 -23.24 -0.79 -15.26
C PRO A 95 -23.42 -0.26 -16.69
N SER A 96 -24.66 -0.25 -17.16
CA SER A 96 -25.05 0.40 -18.42
C SER A 96 -26.00 1.57 -18.10
N PRO A 97 -25.63 2.83 -18.41
CA PRO A 97 -24.37 3.28 -19.02
C PRO A 97 -23.18 3.14 -18.05
N LEU A 98 -21.95 3.26 -18.59
CA LEU A 98 -20.66 3.17 -17.88
C LEU A 98 -20.39 4.36 -16.91
N LYS A 99 -21.35 4.62 -16.03
CA LYS A 99 -21.32 5.68 -15.02
C LYS A 99 -21.03 5.08 -13.65
N TRP A 100 -20.09 5.67 -12.93
CA TRP A 100 -19.76 5.27 -11.56
C TRP A 100 -20.63 5.97 -10.50
N ASN A 101 -21.27 7.08 -10.87
CA ASN A 101 -22.00 7.93 -9.94
C ASN A 101 -23.50 7.56 -9.82
N ASP A 102 -23.91 6.41 -10.37
CA ASP A 102 -25.29 5.91 -10.30
C ASP A 102 -25.41 4.96 -9.09
N PRO A 103 -26.01 5.38 -7.97
CA PRO A 103 -26.07 4.59 -6.74
C PRO A 103 -26.89 3.31 -6.91
N ASP A 104 -27.87 3.29 -7.81
CA ASP A 104 -28.74 2.13 -8.02
C ASP A 104 -28.06 1.06 -8.88
N LYS A 105 -27.04 1.43 -9.66
CA LYS A 105 -26.34 0.52 -10.57
C LYS A 105 -24.96 0.10 -10.11
N LEU A 106 -24.29 0.94 -9.33
CA LEU A 106 -22.96 0.67 -8.81
C LEU A 106 -22.98 0.75 -7.29
N LEU A 107 -23.34 -0.36 -6.66
CA LEU A 107 -23.38 -0.47 -5.21
C LEU A 107 -21.96 -0.51 -4.61
N ASP A 108 -21.83 -0.14 -3.34
CA ASP A 108 -20.55 -0.16 -2.62
C ASP A 108 -19.98 -1.57 -2.53
N ASP A 109 -20.84 -2.59 -2.42
CA ASP A 109 -20.42 -3.98 -2.42
C ASP A 109 -19.75 -4.38 -3.74
N HIS A 110 -20.00 -3.71 -4.87
CA HIS A 110 -19.35 -3.98 -6.16
C HIS A 110 -17.89 -3.52 -6.19
N LEU A 111 -17.46 -2.67 -5.25
CA LEU A 111 -16.08 -2.23 -5.13
C LEU A 111 -15.19 -3.41 -4.70
N LEU A 112 -14.16 -3.69 -5.51
CA LEU A 112 -13.16 -4.73 -5.24
C LEU A 112 -11.94 -4.17 -4.51
N GLY A 113 -11.57 -2.93 -4.84
CA GLY A 113 -10.42 -2.28 -4.28
C GLY A 113 -10.00 -1.08 -5.10
N TYR A 114 -9.00 -0.37 -4.61
CA TYR A 114 -8.37 0.72 -5.31
C TYR A 114 -6.85 0.71 -5.09
N ALA A 115 -6.13 1.43 -5.94
CA ALA A 115 -4.70 1.68 -5.81
C ALA A 115 -4.36 3.10 -6.24
N VAL A 116 -3.46 3.75 -5.50
CA VAL A 116 -2.87 5.04 -5.83
C VAL A 116 -1.42 4.80 -6.20
N ILE A 117 -1.11 5.04 -7.47
CA ILE A 117 0.23 4.95 -8.04
C ILE A 117 0.80 6.36 -8.04
N ALA A 118 1.95 6.56 -7.40
CA ALA A 118 2.68 7.82 -7.42
C ALA A 118 3.93 7.68 -8.30
N THR A 119 4.20 8.69 -9.13
CA THR A 119 5.41 8.80 -9.95
C THR A 119 6.13 10.09 -9.60
N LEU A 120 7.34 9.94 -9.06
CA LEU A 120 8.28 11.02 -8.82
C LEU A 120 9.19 11.19 -10.05
N GLU A 121 9.30 12.42 -10.55
CA GLU A 121 10.31 12.83 -11.52
C GLU A 121 11.50 13.42 -10.76
N LEU A 122 12.58 12.64 -10.70
CA LEU A 122 13.80 12.97 -9.97
C LEU A 122 14.83 13.67 -10.89
N PRO A 123 15.82 14.37 -10.33
CA PRO A 123 16.88 15.00 -11.11
C PRO A 123 17.59 14.01 -12.05
N GLY A 124 17.92 14.50 -13.26
CA GLY A 124 18.65 13.71 -14.26
C GLY A 124 17.78 12.69 -15.02
N ASP A 125 16.50 13.01 -15.27
CA ASP A 125 15.57 12.16 -16.04
C ASP A 125 15.40 10.75 -15.43
N LYS A 126 15.48 10.68 -14.09
CA LYS A 126 15.25 9.47 -13.30
C LYS A 126 13.82 9.49 -12.77
N TYR A 127 13.16 8.33 -12.73
CA TYR A 127 11.79 8.22 -12.26
C TYR A 127 11.65 7.15 -11.20
N THR A 128 10.76 7.39 -10.25
CA THR A 128 10.39 6.43 -9.22
C THR A 128 8.88 6.32 -9.18
N THR A 129 8.35 5.21 -9.70
CA THR A 129 6.93 4.88 -9.70
C THR A 129 6.71 3.76 -8.69
N TYR A 130 5.71 3.92 -7.82
CA TYR A 130 5.43 2.96 -6.76
C TYR A 130 3.97 3.01 -6.36
N LEU A 131 3.49 1.93 -5.74
CA LEU A 131 2.18 1.91 -5.08
C LEU A 131 2.26 2.64 -3.75
N LEU A 132 1.81 3.90 -3.72
CA LEU A 132 1.77 4.70 -2.51
C LEU A 132 0.78 4.12 -1.48
N GLU A 133 -0.38 3.69 -1.97
CA GLU A 133 -1.33 2.87 -1.23
C GLU A 133 -2.19 2.00 -2.15
N SER A 134 -2.68 0.89 -1.63
CA SER A 134 -3.77 0.11 -2.21
C SER A 134 -4.60 -0.47 -1.09
N VAL A 135 -5.92 -0.51 -1.30
CA VAL A 135 -6.84 -1.22 -0.42
C VAL A 135 -7.61 -2.22 -1.25
N VAL A 136 -7.57 -3.47 -0.82
CA VAL A 136 -8.24 -4.57 -1.52
C VAL A 136 -9.12 -5.31 -0.54
N ARG A 137 -10.35 -5.59 -0.94
CA ARG A 137 -11.25 -6.43 -0.13
C ARG A 137 -10.72 -7.86 -0.06
N PRO A 138 -11.10 -8.63 0.98
CA PRO A 138 -10.80 -10.05 1.02
C PRO A 138 -11.30 -10.80 -0.24
N PRO A 139 -10.48 -11.69 -0.81
CA PRO A 139 -10.90 -12.52 -1.94
C PRO A 139 -12.20 -13.26 -1.63
N SER A 140 -13.18 -13.13 -2.52
CA SER A 140 -14.52 -13.68 -2.32
C SER A 140 -15.10 -14.27 -3.60
N ILE A 141 -15.85 -15.36 -3.45
CA ILE A 141 -16.74 -15.89 -4.45
C ILE A 141 -18.09 -15.22 -4.26
N TRP A 142 -18.76 -14.91 -5.36
CA TRP A 142 -20.10 -14.34 -5.29
C TRP A 142 -21.03 -15.36 -5.92
N VAL A 143 -21.93 -15.88 -5.11
CA VAL A 143 -22.89 -16.89 -5.50
C VAL A 143 -24.22 -16.19 -5.69
N ARG A 144 -24.88 -16.48 -6.82
CA ARG A 144 -26.28 -16.08 -7.01
C ARG A 144 -27.15 -17.22 -6.54
N ASP A 145 -28.10 -16.93 -5.65
CA ASP A 145 -29.11 -17.90 -5.27
C ASP A 145 -30.22 -18.01 -6.34
N THR A 146 -31.20 -18.87 -6.09
CA THR A 146 -32.34 -19.07 -7.00
C THR A 146 -33.29 -17.87 -7.10
N GLU A 147 -33.17 -16.91 -6.19
CA GLU A 147 -33.94 -15.65 -6.16
C GLU A 147 -33.12 -14.47 -6.71
N ASP A 148 -32.00 -14.75 -7.38
CA ASP A 148 -31.05 -13.76 -7.92
C ASP A 148 -30.38 -12.86 -6.86
N ARG A 149 -30.44 -13.25 -5.58
CA ARG A 149 -29.71 -12.58 -4.50
C ARG A 149 -28.25 -12.99 -4.57
N ILE A 150 -27.38 -12.02 -4.35
CA ILE A 150 -25.93 -12.22 -4.35
C ILE A 150 -25.48 -12.46 -2.90
N SER A 151 -24.97 -13.65 -2.60
CA SER A 151 -24.17 -13.88 -1.40
C SER A 151 -22.68 -13.73 -1.72
N ILE A 152 -21.94 -13.12 -0.80
CA ILE A 152 -20.50 -12.92 -0.90
C ILE A 152 -19.83 -13.84 0.11
N GLU A 153 -19.20 -14.89 -0.39
CA GLU A 153 -18.53 -15.89 0.44
C GLU A 153 -17.01 -15.65 0.40
N PRO A 154 -16.36 -15.39 1.55
CA PRO A 154 -14.92 -15.25 1.60
C PRO A 154 -14.27 -16.58 1.21
N ILE A 155 -13.19 -16.51 0.46
CA ILE A 155 -12.43 -17.70 0.10
C ILE A 155 -11.52 -18.05 1.28
N THR A 156 -11.92 -19.05 2.07
CA THR A 156 -11.35 -19.36 3.39
C THR A 156 -9.92 -19.90 3.36
N ASN A 157 -9.41 -20.36 2.21
CA ASN A 157 -8.01 -20.74 2.04
C ASN A 157 -7.08 -19.54 1.75
N TYR A 158 -7.61 -18.32 1.60
CA TYR A 158 -6.82 -17.10 1.56
C TYR A 158 -6.90 -16.42 2.91
N TYR A 159 -5.91 -16.73 3.73
CA TYR A 159 -5.74 -16.18 5.05
C TYR A 159 -5.52 -14.64 4.95
N VAL A 160 -6.48 -13.82 5.40
CA VAL A 160 -6.37 -12.34 5.45
C VAL A 160 -6.71 -11.87 6.87
N HIS A 161 -5.69 -11.57 7.67
CA HIS A 161 -5.86 -11.33 9.13
C HIS A 161 -6.44 -9.95 9.44
N ASN A 162 -5.95 -8.93 8.74
CA ASN A 162 -6.18 -7.54 9.15
C ASN A 162 -6.95 -6.81 8.07
N ARG A 163 -8.15 -6.38 8.43
CA ARG A 163 -9.00 -5.55 7.58
C ARG A 163 -9.74 -4.54 8.43
N ARG A 164 -9.96 -3.36 7.85
CA ARG A 164 -10.89 -2.37 8.37
C ARG A 164 -11.68 -1.76 7.23
N ASN A 165 -12.66 -0.92 7.57
CA ASN A 165 -13.36 -0.16 6.56
C ASN A 165 -12.47 0.99 6.08
N PHE A 166 -12.37 1.13 4.76
CA PHE A 166 -11.69 2.24 4.10
C PHE A 166 -12.67 2.96 3.22
N GLU A 167 -12.48 4.26 3.12
CA GLU A 167 -13.22 5.12 2.21
C GLU A 167 -12.32 5.54 1.05
N THR A 168 -12.91 5.64 -0.13
CA THR A 168 -12.30 6.26 -1.30
C THR A 168 -13.32 7.13 -2.01
N HIS A 169 -12.91 8.31 -2.44
CA HIS A 169 -13.73 9.19 -3.26
C HIS A 169 -13.46 8.90 -4.73
N ILE A 170 -14.47 8.93 -5.58
CA ILE A 170 -14.32 8.86 -7.03
C ILE A 170 -14.94 10.12 -7.61
N GLY A 171 -14.30 10.73 -8.61
CA GLY A 171 -14.69 11.97 -9.25
C GLY A 171 -13.91 13.20 -8.79
N THR A 172 -14.31 14.35 -9.33
CA THR A 172 -13.76 15.67 -8.98
C THR A 172 -14.35 16.18 -7.66
N LYS A 173 -13.77 17.24 -7.10
CA LYS A 173 -14.22 17.85 -5.84
C LYS A 173 -15.69 18.28 -5.87
N GLU A 174 -16.16 18.81 -7.00
CA GLU A 174 -17.54 19.30 -7.18
C GLU A 174 -18.54 18.17 -7.39
N LYS A 175 -18.08 17.03 -7.90
CA LYS A 175 -18.92 15.89 -8.25
C LYS A 175 -18.18 14.61 -7.95
N SER A 176 -18.28 14.18 -6.71
CA SER A 176 -17.70 12.94 -6.23
C SER A 176 -18.73 12.03 -5.59
N ARG A 177 -18.37 10.76 -5.44
CA ARG A 177 -19.07 9.79 -4.60
C ARG A 177 -18.05 9.08 -3.73
N THR A 178 -18.37 8.96 -2.45
CA THR A 178 -17.62 8.13 -1.50
C THR A 178 -18.09 6.69 -1.62
N PHE A 179 -17.13 5.77 -1.70
CA PHE A 179 -17.36 4.35 -1.58
C PHE A 179 -16.65 3.83 -0.35
N THR A 180 -17.29 2.90 0.36
CA THR A 180 -16.68 2.21 1.50
C THR A 180 -16.38 0.76 1.13
N LEU A 181 -15.21 0.26 1.51
CA LEU A 181 -14.90 -1.16 1.42
C LEU A 181 -14.23 -1.70 2.69
N PRO A 182 -14.62 -2.91 3.17
CA PRO A 182 -13.81 -3.65 4.11
C PRO A 182 -12.61 -4.24 3.36
N GLY A 183 -11.39 -3.80 3.69
CA GLY A 183 -10.20 -4.20 2.95
C GLY A 183 -8.94 -4.26 3.78
N SER A 184 -7.87 -4.74 3.17
CA SER A 184 -6.52 -4.74 3.72
C SER A 184 -5.67 -3.72 3.01
N PHE A 185 -4.86 -2.99 3.77
CA PHE A 185 -3.98 -1.94 3.26
C PHE A 185 -2.66 -2.54 2.76
N PHE A 186 -2.20 -2.05 1.62
CA PHE A 186 -0.88 -2.34 1.06
C PHE A 186 -0.19 -1.03 0.69
N ALA A 187 1.12 -0.97 0.89
CA ALA A 187 1.97 0.10 0.36
C ALA A 187 3.31 -0.47 -0.07
N GLN A 188 3.94 0.19 -1.03
CA GLN A 188 5.28 -0.14 -1.52
C GLN A 188 6.26 0.95 -1.07
N GLN A 189 7.52 0.57 -0.84
CA GLN A 189 8.60 1.53 -0.60
C GLN A 189 8.99 2.27 -1.89
N ASN A 190 9.46 3.51 -1.79
CA ASN A 190 10.05 4.25 -2.92
C ASN A 190 11.60 4.21 -2.90
N ASN A 191 12.19 3.64 -1.85
CA ASN A 191 13.64 3.51 -1.64
C ASN A 191 14.42 4.85 -1.67
N LEU A 192 13.71 5.98 -1.55
CA LEU A 192 14.27 7.34 -1.57
C LEU A 192 14.02 8.07 -0.24
N THR A 193 12.75 8.15 0.17
CA THR A 193 12.31 8.85 1.39
C THR A 193 11.72 7.89 2.43
N HIS A 194 11.42 6.67 2.01
CA HIS A 194 10.89 5.61 2.87
C HIS A 194 11.30 4.22 2.35
N VAL A 195 11.45 3.27 3.29
CA VAL A 195 11.99 1.92 3.03
C VAL A 195 10.93 0.84 3.31
N CYS A 196 11.31 -0.44 3.19
CA CYS A 196 10.41 -1.58 3.41
C CYS A 196 9.79 -1.57 4.81
N ALA A 197 10.53 -1.11 5.81
CA ALA A 197 10.08 -1.00 7.18
C ALA A 197 8.94 0.02 7.34
N HIS A 198 8.99 1.17 6.64
CA HIS A 198 7.88 2.13 6.58
C HIS A 198 6.64 1.50 5.96
N ALA A 199 6.81 0.80 4.83
CA ALA A 199 5.70 0.12 4.16
C ALA A 199 5.06 -0.93 5.08
N ALA A 200 5.88 -1.73 5.78
CA ALA A 200 5.40 -2.73 6.74
C ALA A 200 4.64 -2.10 7.92
N LEU A 201 5.14 -1.00 8.50
CA LEU A 201 4.43 -0.25 9.54
C LEU A 201 3.09 0.29 9.04
N ARG A 202 3.07 0.92 7.86
CA ARG A 202 1.83 1.44 7.26
C ARG A 202 0.83 0.31 7.02
N MET A 203 1.27 -0.84 6.52
CA MET A 203 0.42 -2.02 6.33
C MET A 203 -0.15 -2.55 7.64
N ALA A 204 0.69 -2.69 8.67
CA ALA A 204 0.32 -3.21 9.97
C ALA A 204 -0.69 -2.29 10.68
N ILE A 205 -0.35 -1.01 10.80
CA ILE A 205 -1.14 0.00 11.51
C ILE A 205 -2.42 0.32 10.74
N ASN A 206 -2.33 0.61 9.44
CA ASN A 206 -3.51 1.02 8.69
C ASN A 206 -4.48 -0.12 8.41
N SER A 207 -4.07 -1.40 8.51
CA SER A 207 -5.02 -2.52 8.39
C SER A 207 -5.63 -2.94 9.73
N SER A 208 -5.10 -2.44 10.84
CA SER A 208 -5.57 -2.76 12.18
C SER A 208 -6.84 -2.00 12.51
N ASP A 209 -7.84 -2.71 13.02
CA ASP A 209 -9.09 -2.14 13.53
C ASP A 209 -8.96 -1.65 14.98
N THR A 210 -7.99 -2.17 15.73
CA THR A 210 -7.68 -1.73 17.10
C THR A 210 -6.98 -0.36 17.13
N VAL A 211 -6.32 0.03 16.04
CA VAL A 211 -5.70 1.36 15.92
C VAL A 211 -6.71 2.35 15.33
N THR A 212 -7.30 3.16 16.22
CA THR A 212 -8.28 4.21 15.86
C THR A 212 -7.63 5.54 15.51
N SER A 213 -6.29 5.60 15.45
CA SER A 213 -5.59 6.83 15.09
C SER A 213 -5.86 7.22 13.64
N GLU A 214 -5.48 8.44 13.30
CA GLU A 214 -5.33 8.83 11.90
C GLU A 214 -4.44 7.84 11.13
N LYS A 215 -4.67 7.76 9.81
CA LYS A 215 -3.87 6.95 8.91
C LYS A 215 -2.39 7.27 9.08
N LEU A 216 -1.57 6.25 9.27
CA LEU A 216 -0.12 6.38 9.31
C LEU A 216 0.42 6.65 7.89
N THR A 217 1.04 7.81 7.70
CA THR A 217 1.74 8.22 6.47
C THR A 217 3.25 8.01 6.60
N ASN A 218 3.98 8.05 5.49
CA ASN A 218 5.45 7.98 5.54
C ASN A 218 6.03 9.22 6.23
N ARG A 219 5.47 10.42 5.98
CA ARG A 219 5.85 11.67 6.65
C ARG A 219 5.73 11.53 8.16
N LYS A 220 4.61 10.98 8.65
CA LYS A 220 4.41 10.80 10.09
C LYS A 220 5.43 9.88 10.74
N ILE A 221 5.80 8.79 10.06
CA ILE A 221 6.87 7.89 10.52
C ILE A 221 8.20 8.66 10.60
N ASN A 222 8.53 9.42 9.55
CA ASN A 222 9.76 10.20 9.48
C ASN A 222 9.83 11.26 10.59
N GLU A 223 8.73 11.96 10.87
CA GLU A 223 8.63 12.92 11.98
C GLU A 223 8.91 12.27 13.34
N ILE A 224 8.29 11.13 13.63
CA ILE A 224 8.48 10.40 14.89
C ILE A 224 9.95 10.01 15.08
N LEU A 225 10.61 9.61 13.99
CA LEU A 225 12.01 9.16 14.00
C LEU A 225 13.02 10.30 13.83
N GLY A 226 12.58 11.55 13.66
CA GLY A 226 13.46 12.69 13.40
C GLY A 226 14.22 12.61 12.06
N ILE A 227 13.65 11.94 11.07
CA ILE A 227 14.15 11.83 9.69
C ILE A 227 13.69 13.08 8.93
N ASP A 228 14.61 14.00 8.66
CA ASP A 228 14.34 15.30 8.02
C ASP A 228 15.21 15.57 6.79
N PHE A 229 16.05 14.61 6.40
CA PHE A 229 16.96 14.73 5.25
C PHE A 229 17.91 15.94 5.28
N SER A 230 18.15 16.57 6.44
CA SER A 230 19.08 17.70 6.57
C SER A 230 20.55 17.27 6.52
N SER A 231 20.84 16.05 6.97
CA SER A 231 22.20 15.48 7.02
C SER A 231 22.20 13.97 6.73
N PRO A 232 23.31 13.39 6.24
CA PRO A 232 23.38 11.99 5.82
C PRO A 232 22.96 10.96 6.87
N GLU A 233 23.21 11.24 8.15
CA GLU A 233 22.80 10.39 9.28
C GLU A 233 21.28 10.37 9.51
N LYS A 234 20.57 11.37 8.98
CA LYS A 234 19.11 11.47 8.97
C LYS A 234 18.50 11.11 7.62
N TYR A 235 19.27 10.48 6.74
CA TYR A 235 18.75 9.93 5.49
C TYR A 235 18.21 8.52 5.73
N VAL A 236 17.21 8.14 4.95
CA VAL A 236 16.82 6.75 4.72
C VAL A 236 16.78 6.47 3.23
N GLY A 237 16.71 5.19 2.85
CA GLY A 237 16.75 4.77 1.46
C GLY A 237 18.14 4.89 0.85
N HIS A 238 18.21 4.96 -0.48
CA HIS A 238 19.47 5.03 -1.20
C HIS A 238 19.37 5.80 -2.52
N ILE A 239 20.29 6.74 -2.72
CA ILE A 239 20.63 7.33 -4.02
C ILE A 239 22.12 7.11 -4.32
N ASP A 240 22.48 6.98 -5.59
CA ASP A 240 23.86 6.65 -6.01
C ASP A 240 24.92 7.63 -5.46
N SER A 241 24.54 8.88 -5.21
CA SER A 241 25.41 9.93 -4.67
C SER A 241 25.51 9.95 -3.14
N ASP A 242 24.87 9.00 -2.45
CA ASP A 242 24.89 8.96 -1.00
C ASP A 242 26.25 8.55 -0.43
N PRO A 243 26.62 9.08 0.76
CA PRO A 243 27.73 8.56 1.53
C PRO A 243 27.57 7.06 1.84
N PRO A 244 28.66 6.28 1.92
CA PRO A 244 28.59 4.84 2.22
C PRO A 244 27.91 4.47 3.54
N ARG A 245 27.80 5.43 4.47
CA ARG A 245 27.20 5.23 5.80
C ARG A 245 25.72 5.61 5.87
N THR A 246 25.10 5.99 4.75
CA THR A 246 23.66 6.29 4.73
C THR A 246 22.86 5.07 5.16
N LYS A 247 21.92 5.30 6.07
CA LYS A 247 21.06 4.27 6.63
C LYS A 247 20.10 3.73 5.56
N ARG A 248 20.12 2.41 5.34
CA ARG A 248 19.33 1.74 4.30
C ARG A 248 17.97 1.20 4.76
N GLY A 249 17.71 1.22 6.06
CA GLY A 249 16.51 0.63 6.65
C GLY A 249 16.25 1.11 8.07
N LEU A 250 15.12 0.71 8.66
CA LEU A 250 14.83 0.97 10.07
C LEU A 250 15.14 -0.28 10.91
N GLY A 251 15.73 -0.09 12.08
CA GLY A 251 15.94 -1.14 13.07
C GLY A 251 14.69 -1.39 13.91
N GLN A 252 14.69 -2.49 14.68
CA GLN A 252 13.56 -2.87 15.54
C GLN A 252 13.19 -1.77 16.55
N GLN A 253 14.17 -1.16 17.23
CA GLN A 253 13.90 -0.11 18.20
C GLN A 253 13.10 1.05 17.58
N GLU A 254 13.41 1.44 16.34
CA GLU A 254 12.68 2.51 15.66
C GLU A 254 11.24 2.11 15.31
N LEU A 255 11.01 0.84 14.98
CA LEU A 255 9.65 0.33 14.80
C LEU A 255 8.88 0.41 16.12
N GLU A 256 9.51 -0.01 17.22
CA GLU A 256 8.93 0.05 18.56
C GLU A 256 8.64 1.48 19.00
N ASP A 257 9.55 2.42 18.72
CA ASP A 257 9.39 3.84 19.03
C ASP A 257 8.19 4.42 18.27
N VAL A 258 8.03 4.11 16.98
CA VAL A 258 6.86 4.54 16.19
C VAL A 258 5.57 3.99 16.79
N VAL A 259 5.54 2.69 17.11
CA VAL A 259 4.34 2.06 17.67
C VAL A 259 4.00 2.64 19.05
N SER A 260 5.00 2.83 19.90
CA SER A 260 4.83 3.40 21.23
C SER A 260 4.33 4.85 21.17
N GLN A 261 4.83 5.67 20.23
CA GLN A 261 4.37 7.05 20.02
C GLN A 261 2.92 7.12 19.53
N LEU A 262 2.44 6.07 18.85
CA LEU A 262 1.04 5.91 18.46
C LEU A 262 0.18 5.32 19.60
N GLY A 263 0.74 5.08 20.79
CA GLY A 263 0.06 4.51 21.95
C GLY A 263 -0.14 2.99 21.89
N GLY A 264 0.45 2.32 20.91
CA GLY A 264 0.44 0.87 20.81
C GLY A 264 1.49 0.21 21.71
N ARG A 265 1.36 -1.10 21.91
CA ARG A 265 2.39 -1.91 22.55
C ARG A 265 3.03 -2.85 21.55
N THR A 266 4.33 -3.05 21.72
CA THR A 266 5.10 -4.02 20.94
C THR A 266 5.46 -5.23 21.78
N ILE A 267 5.47 -6.39 21.13
CA ILE A 267 6.14 -7.58 21.62
C ILE A 267 7.11 -8.00 20.53
N SER A 268 8.36 -8.17 20.91
CA SER A 268 9.44 -8.44 19.99
C SER A 268 10.28 -9.62 20.43
N ALA A 269 10.76 -10.36 19.45
CA ALA A 269 11.65 -11.50 19.65
C ALA A 269 12.75 -11.48 18.59
N ASP A 270 13.96 -11.86 18.99
CA ASP A 270 15.09 -12.08 18.09
C ASP A 270 15.36 -13.58 17.97
N PHE A 271 14.85 -14.22 16.90
CA PHE A 271 14.94 -15.68 16.73
C PHE A 271 16.35 -16.15 16.33
N VAL A 272 17.32 -15.24 16.19
CA VAL A 272 18.73 -15.58 15.92
C VAL A 272 19.51 -15.60 17.21
N GLN A 273 19.35 -14.54 18.01
CA GLN A 273 20.08 -14.37 19.25
C GLN A 273 19.44 -15.16 20.40
N ASP A 274 18.11 -15.28 20.39
CA ASP A 274 17.34 -16.01 21.38
C ASP A 274 16.71 -17.29 20.79
N THR A 275 17.53 -18.34 20.75
CA THR A 275 17.11 -19.68 20.31
C THR A 275 16.13 -20.37 21.25
N SER A 276 15.82 -19.80 22.42
CA SER A 276 14.82 -20.35 23.34
C SER A 276 13.38 -20.00 22.94
N VAL A 277 13.21 -19.01 22.06
CA VAL A 277 11.90 -18.60 21.54
C VAL A 277 11.57 -19.43 20.31
N GLU A 278 10.63 -20.38 20.48
CA GLU A 278 10.08 -21.14 19.36
C GLU A 278 9.23 -20.23 18.46
N TYR A 279 9.64 -20.11 17.19
CA TYR A 279 9.04 -19.19 16.22
C TYR A 279 7.53 -19.39 16.06
N ASP A 280 7.09 -20.66 15.98
CA ASP A 280 5.68 -21.00 15.80
C ASP A 280 4.86 -20.65 17.05
N GLN A 281 5.33 -21.01 18.23
CA GLN A 281 4.66 -20.68 19.49
C GLN A 281 4.57 -19.17 19.72
N PHE A 282 5.55 -18.41 19.25
CA PHE A 282 5.53 -16.95 19.35
C PHE A 282 4.59 -16.31 18.32
N ILE A 283 4.68 -16.67 17.04
CA ILE A 283 3.99 -15.97 15.95
C ILE A 283 2.54 -16.42 15.78
N TYR A 284 2.23 -17.70 15.91
CA TYR A 284 0.88 -18.22 15.63
C TYR A 284 -0.21 -17.56 16.48
N PRO A 285 -0.04 -17.32 17.79
CA PRO A 285 -1.07 -16.65 18.58
C PRO A 285 -1.40 -15.24 18.07
N PHE A 286 -0.39 -14.49 17.61
CA PHE A 286 -0.59 -13.15 17.07
C PHE A 286 -1.27 -13.16 15.73
N VAL A 287 -0.85 -14.09 14.87
CA VAL A 287 -1.52 -14.42 13.62
C VAL A 287 -2.98 -14.72 13.99
N GLU A 288 -3.32 -15.84 14.65
CA GLU A 288 -4.70 -16.22 14.99
C GLU A 288 -5.57 -15.13 15.64
N SER A 289 -4.97 -14.22 16.43
CA SER A 289 -5.66 -13.09 17.06
C SER A 289 -5.87 -11.86 16.17
N ALA A 290 -5.51 -11.93 14.88
CA ALA A 290 -5.50 -10.79 13.95
C ALA A 290 -4.64 -9.61 14.46
N CYS A 291 -3.55 -9.90 15.16
CA CYS A 291 -2.55 -8.90 15.50
C CYS A 291 -1.55 -8.79 14.33
N PRO A 292 -1.30 -7.59 13.81
CA PRO A 292 -0.27 -7.39 12.78
C PRO A 292 1.11 -7.83 13.26
N VAL A 293 1.81 -8.57 12.40
CA VAL A 293 3.17 -9.07 12.64
C VAL A 293 4.09 -8.52 11.57
N ILE A 294 5.15 -7.80 11.98
CA ILE A 294 6.22 -7.35 11.08
C ILE A 294 7.42 -8.27 11.26
N LEU A 295 7.84 -8.95 10.18
CA LEU A 295 8.99 -9.84 10.18
C LEU A 295 10.16 -9.18 9.43
N GLY A 296 11.25 -8.95 10.15
CA GLY A 296 12.54 -8.63 9.54
C GLY A 296 13.21 -9.89 9.01
N ILE A 297 13.50 -9.93 7.71
CA ILE A 297 14.20 -11.04 7.06
C ILE A 297 15.51 -10.49 6.49
N GLU A 298 16.62 -11.04 6.94
CA GLU A 298 17.93 -10.72 6.38
C GLU A 298 18.28 -11.74 5.27
N GLY A 299 18.56 -11.24 4.07
CA GLY A 299 18.95 -12.06 2.92
C GLY A 299 20.47 -12.31 2.87
N ARG A 300 20.87 -13.38 2.18
CA ARG A 300 22.28 -13.79 2.02
C ARG A 300 23.04 -12.91 1.01
N ASP A 301 24.33 -12.72 1.24
CA ASP A 301 25.32 -12.21 0.27
C ASP A 301 25.52 -13.22 -0.90
N SER A 302 25.99 -12.74 -2.05
CA SER A 302 26.38 -13.51 -3.26
C SER A 302 27.38 -14.66 -3.02
N ARG A 303 27.98 -14.77 -1.83
CA ARG A 303 28.81 -15.88 -1.35
C ARG A 303 28.05 -17.10 -0.84
N ASN A 304 26.71 -17.10 -0.92
CA ASN A 304 25.88 -18.29 -0.70
C ASN A 304 25.85 -18.84 0.75
N GLU A 305 26.33 -18.08 1.75
CA GLU A 305 26.22 -18.46 3.17
C GLU A 305 24.77 -18.32 3.67
N ILE A 306 24.26 -19.39 4.29
CA ILE A 306 22.87 -19.50 4.74
C ILE A 306 22.58 -18.68 5.99
N ILE A 307 21.72 -17.67 5.89
CA ILE A 307 21.18 -16.93 7.05
C ILE A 307 19.67 -16.73 6.84
N ASN A 308 18.88 -17.79 6.66
CA ASN A 308 17.42 -17.61 6.73
C ASN A 308 17.06 -17.52 8.21
N HIS A 309 17.11 -16.30 8.73
CA HIS A 309 16.55 -15.99 10.02
C HIS A 309 15.48 -14.93 9.84
N VAL A 310 14.30 -15.22 10.40
CA VAL A 310 13.44 -14.13 10.86
C VAL A 310 14.22 -13.52 12.01
N THR A 311 14.77 -12.33 11.79
CA THR A 311 15.62 -11.74 12.81
C THR A 311 14.75 -11.14 13.90
N ARG A 312 13.63 -10.50 13.53
CA ARG A 312 12.88 -9.65 14.47
C ARG A 312 11.39 -9.65 14.15
N CYS A 313 10.58 -9.89 15.15
CA CYS A 313 9.14 -9.68 15.10
C CYS A 313 8.76 -8.41 15.84
N VAL A 314 7.82 -7.61 15.33
CA VAL A 314 7.12 -6.59 16.11
C VAL A 314 5.63 -6.81 15.92
N THR A 315 4.92 -7.04 17.03
CA THR A 315 3.46 -7.17 17.04
C THR A 315 2.78 -6.00 17.71
N LEU A 316 1.70 -5.51 17.11
CA LEU A 316 0.89 -4.40 17.63
C LEU A 316 -0.22 -4.94 18.54
N LYS A 317 -0.26 -4.50 19.81
CA LYS A 317 -1.34 -4.78 20.76
C LYS A 317 -1.89 -3.50 21.39
#